data_AF-A0A0K8QN15-F1
#
_entry.id   AF-A0A0K8QN15-F1
#
_cell.length_a   1.000
_cell.length_b   1.000
_cell.length_c   1.000
_cell.angle_alpha   90.00
_cell.angle_beta   90.00
_cell.angle_gamma   90.00
#
_symmetry.space_group_name_H-M   'P 1'
#
loop_
_entity.id
_entity.type
_entity.pdbx_description
1 polymer ?
#
loop_
_entity_poly.entity_id
_entity_poly.type
_entity_poly.pdbx_seq_one_letter_code
_entity_poly.pdbx_strand_id
1 'polypeptide(L)'
;MSQDEDWLTVLREACAASSQAAVGRRIDYSAAVVNQVLKGTYTGDLRSVRKAVEGALMGLTVNCPVIGELPRHRCLEYQRRGFAATNPLRVALAQACPTCPHRRGASS
;
A
#
# COMPACT_ATOMS: atom_id res chain seq x y z
N MET A 1 20.51 15.55 4.85
CA MET A 1 19.15 16.11 4.99
C MET A 1 18.20 14.93 5.13
N SER A 2 17.33 15.01 6.11
CA SER A 2 16.99 13.89 7.00
C SER A 2 15.94 12.92 6.44
N GLN A 3 16.19 11.61 6.65
CA GLN A 3 15.39 10.47 6.19
C GLN A 3 14.00 10.34 6.86
N ASP A 4 13.51 11.38 7.53
CA ASP A 4 12.22 11.44 8.22
C ASP A 4 11.16 12.25 7.45
N GLU A 5 11.57 13.07 6.48
CA GLU A 5 10.67 13.95 5.72
C GLU A 5 9.86 13.21 4.64
N ASP A 6 10.31 12.00 4.28
CA ASP A 6 9.81 11.25 3.13
C ASP A 6 8.51 10.48 3.46
N TRP A 7 8.48 9.76 4.58
CA TRP A 7 7.33 8.93 4.97
C TRP A 7 6.12 9.75 5.43
N LEU A 8 6.34 10.91 6.07
CA LEU A 8 5.28 11.83 6.49
C LEU A 8 4.59 12.48 5.28
N THR A 9 5.36 12.79 4.25
CA THR A 9 4.84 13.31 2.97
C THR A 9 3.98 12.27 2.29
N VAL A 10 4.48 11.03 2.15
CA VAL A 10 3.71 9.90 1.60
C VAL A 10 2.44 9.62 2.42
N LEU A 11 2.51 9.73 3.75
CA LEU A 11 1.33 9.58 4.60
C LEU A 11 0.29 10.68 4.34
N ARG A 12 0.71 11.93 4.16
CA ARG A 12 -0.20 13.05 3.81
C ARG A 12 -0.84 12.85 2.46
N GLU A 13 -0.05 12.51 1.44
CA GLU A 13 -0.55 12.28 0.08
C GLU A 13 -1.53 11.12 0.03
N ALA A 14 -1.23 10.02 0.71
CA ALA A 14 -2.14 8.88 0.82
C ALA A 14 -3.46 9.25 1.50
N CYS A 15 -3.42 10.12 2.52
CA CYS A 15 -4.61 10.63 3.18
C CYS A 15 -5.40 11.57 2.28
N ALA A 16 -4.73 12.44 1.51
CA ALA A 16 -5.34 13.36 0.57
C ALA A 16 -6.00 12.64 -0.62
N ALA A 17 -5.38 11.58 -1.13
CA ALA A 17 -5.93 10.76 -2.21
C ALA A 17 -7.08 9.83 -1.74
N SER A 18 -7.27 9.67 -0.44
CA SER A 18 -8.32 8.81 0.12
C SER A 18 -8.92 9.40 1.41
N SER A 19 -8.63 8.80 2.57
CA SER A 19 -8.99 9.33 3.87
C SER A 19 -8.08 8.76 4.96
N GLN A 20 -7.96 9.46 6.09
CA GLN A 20 -7.18 9.01 7.24
C GLN A 20 -7.66 7.65 7.78
N ALA A 21 -8.95 7.35 7.68
CA ALA A 21 -9.51 6.06 8.08
C ALA A 21 -9.12 4.92 7.14
N ALA A 22 -9.12 5.16 5.82
CA ALA A 22 -8.68 4.19 4.84
C ALA A 22 -7.17 3.93 4.95
N VAL A 23 -6.37 4.99 5.15
CA VAL A 23 -4.93 4.89 5.33
C VAL A 23 -4.58 4.19 6.64
N GLY A 24 -5.24 4.54 7.74
CA GLY A 24 -5.07 3.86 9.03
C GLY A 24 -5.25 2.35 8.89
N ARG A 25 -6.35 1.90 8.28
CA ARG A 25 -6.59 0.48 8.00
C ARG A 25 -5.50 -0.18 7.16
N ARG A 26 -4.82 0.57 6.27
CA ARG A 26 -3.73 0.04 5.43
C ARG A 26 -2.42 -0.12 6.17
N ILE A 27 -2.15 0.73 7.16
CA ILE A 27 -0.94 0.69 7.99
C ILE A 27 -1.18 0.00 9.34
N ASP A 28 -2.35 -0.61 9.55
CA ASP A 28 -2.79 -1.24 10.80
C ASP A 28 -2.84 -0.30 12.02
N TYR A 29 -3.24 0.95 11.78
CA TYR A 29 -3.46 1.96 12.82
C TYR A 29 -4.86 2.58 12.73
N SER A 30 -5.30 3.19 13.84
CA SER A 30 -6.55 3.94 13.84
C SER A 30 -6.41 5.27 13.10
N ALA A 31 -7.53 5.79 12.57
CA ALA A 31 -7.58 7.11 11.95
C ALA A 31 -7.11 8.22 12.92
N ALA A 32 -7.37 8.05 14.22
CA ALA A 32 -6.95 8.97 15.27
C ALA A 32 -5.42 9.01 15.41
N VAL A 33 -4.75 7.85 15.37
CA VAL A 33 -3.28 7.77 15.38
C VAL A 33 -2.71 8.47 14.16
N VAL A 34 -3.26 8.21 12.96
CA VAL A 34 -2.83 8.90 11.73
C VAL A 34 -2.96 10.42 11.86
N ASN A 35 -4.08 10.92 12.39
CA ASN A 35 -4.28 12.36 12.61
C ASN A 35 -3.26 12.96 13.59
N GLN A 36 -3.04 12.31 14.73
CA GLN A 36 -2.08 12.76 15.73
C GLN A 36 -0.64 12.77 15.18
N VAL A 37 -0.28 11.76 14.37
CA VAL A 37 1.03 11.69 13.71
C VAL A 37 1.20 12.84 12.71
N LEU A 38 0.19 13.12 11.89
CA LEU A 38 0.22 14.23 10.92
C LEU A 38 0.31 15.61 11.58
N LYS A 39 -0.26 15.77 12.79
CA LYS A 39 -0.18 16.98 13.62
C LYS A 39 1.09 17.08 14.48
N GLY A 40 1.92 16.04 14.52
CA GLY A 40 3.10 15.98 15.37
C GLY A 40 2.78 15.88 16.87
N THR A 41 1.55 15.50 17.23
CA THR A 41 1.10 15.39 18.63
C THR A 41 1.04 13.95 19.13
N TYR A 42 1.41 12.98 18.29
CA TYR A 42 1.44 11.57 18.68
C TYR A 42 2.64 11.30 19.59
N THR A 43 2.37 10.95 20.85
CA THR A 43 3.40 10.67 21.87
C THR A 43 3.76 9.18 21.96
N GLY A 44 3.14 8.33 21.13
CA GLY A 44 3.46 6.91 21.05
C GLY A 44 4.70 6.60 20.21
N ASP A 45 4.85 5.35 19.81
CA ASP A 45 6.02 4.91 19.03
C ASP A 45 5.92 5.33 17.56
N LEU A 46 6.45 6.52 17.27
CA LEU A 46 6.59 7.06 15.92
C LEU A 46 7.44 6.18 14.98
N ARG A 47 8.41 5.41 15.51
CA ARG A 47 9.24 4.52 14.67
C ARG A 47 8.42 3.35 14.14
N SER A 48 7.52 2.82 14.95
CA SER A 48 6.60 1.76 14.51
C SER A 48 5.61 2.25 13.46
N VAL A 49 5.07 3.47 13.63
CA VAL A 49 4.20 4.09 12.62
C VAL A 49 4.97 4.32 11.31
N ARG A 50 6.19 4.86 11.40
CA ARG A 50 7.05 5.06 10.23
C ARG A 50 7.29 3.75 9.47
N LYS A 51 7.68 2.66 10.15
CA LYS A 51 7.87 1.35 9.53
C LYS A 51 6.61 0.82 8.86
N ALA A 52 5.44 1.03 9.47
CA ALA A 52 4.17 0.63 8.88
C ALA A 52 3.84 1.44 7.62
N VAL A 53 4.10 2.75 7.63
CA VAL A 53 3.95 3.64 6.47
C VAL A 53 4.92 3.26 5.35
N GLU A 54 6.19 3.04 5.67
CA GLU A 54 7.21 2.58 4.72
C GLU A 54 6.77 1.25 4.07
N GLY A 55 6.33 0.28 4.87
CA GLY A 55 5.91 -1.04 4.41
C GLY A 55 4.61 -1.05 3.59
N ALA A 56 3.64 -0.17 3.90
CA ALA A 56 2.31 -0.22 3.30
C ALA A 56 2.00 0.89 2.28
N LEU A 57 2.67 2.04 2.39
CA LEU A 57 2.42 3.23 1.55
C LEU A 57 3.61 3.57 0.66
N MET A 58 4.85 3.57 1.18
CA MET A 58 6.03 3.95 0.38
C MET A 58 6.45 2.87 -0.60
N GLY A 59 6.05 1.62 -0.36
CA GLY A 59 6.00 0.60 -1.40
C GLY A 59 7.35 0.18 -1.96
N LEU A 60 7.71 -1.08 -1.72
CA LEU A 60 8.26 -1.85 -2.84
C LEU A 60 7.31 -1.66 -4.04
N THR A 61 7.78 -1.05 -5.11
CA THR A 61 7.09 -1.06 -6.40
C THR A 61 7.40 -2.36 -7.11
N VAL A 62 6.43 -2.86 -7.87
CA VAL A 62 6.58 -4.07 -8.69
C VAL A 62 6.15 -3.73 -10.10
N ASN A 63 6.87 -4.30 -11.07
CA ASN A 63 6.51 -4.12 -12.46
C ASN A 63 5.54 -5.23 -12.87
N CYS A 64 4.24 -4.90 -12.96
CA CYS A 64 3.24 -5.86 -13.39
C CYS A 64 3.19 -5.92 -14.91
N PRO A 65 3.19 -7.13 -15.50
CA PRO A 65 3.11 -7.28 -16.95
C PRO A 65 1.80 -6.77 -17.58
N VAL A 66 0.74 -6.51 -16.78
CA VAL A 66 -0.56 -6.02 -17.26
C VAL A 66 -0.75 -4.53 -17.02
N ILE A 67 -0.28 -4.01 -15.87
CA ILE A 67 -0.53 -2.60 -15.44
C ILE A 67 0.71 -1.72 -15.62
N GLY A 68 1.91 -2.29 -15.69
CA GLY A 68 3.18 -1.57 -15.58
C GLY A 68 3.62 -1.42 -14.12
N GLU A 69 4.33 -0.34 -13.82
CA GLU A 69 4.78 -0.06 -12.46
C GLU A 69 3.60 0.23 -11.55
N LEU A 70 3.48 -0.54 -10.46
CA LEU A 70 2.52 -0.24 -9.40
C LEU A 70 3.06 -0.56 -8.02
N PRO A 71 2.46 0.02 -6.97
CA PRO A 71 2.78 -0.35 -5.61
C PRO A 71 2.46 -1.83 -5.33
N ARG A 72 3.33 -2.54 -4.62
CA ARG A 72 3.12 -3.94 -4.24
C ARG A 72 1.80 -4.17 -3.51
N HIS A 73 1.33 -3.24 -2.68
CA HIS A 73 0.04 -3.38 -1.99
C HIS A 73 -1.14 -3.50 -2.98
N ARG A 74 -1.12 -2.74 -4.09
CA ARG A 74 -2.11 -2.83 -5.17
C ARG A 74 -1.98 -4.16 -5.90
N CYS A 75 -0.76 -4.61 -6.18
CA CYS A 75 -0.53 -5.94 -6.79
C CYS A 75 -1.15 -7.06 -5.93
N LEU A 76 -0.92 -7.03 -4.62
CA LEU A 76 -1.49 -8.00 -3.68
C LEU A 76 -3.01 -7.90 -3.53
N GLU A 77 -3.57 -6.70 -3.69
CA GLU A 77 -5.02 -6.50 -3.73
C GLU A 77 -5.63 -7.10 -5.00
N TYR A 78 -5.01 -6.87 -6.16
CA TYR A 78 -5.43 -7.48 -7.42
C TYR A 78 -5.33 -9.00 -7.41
N GLN A 79 -4.28 -9.58 -6.80
CA GLN A 79 -4.16 -11.03 -6.64
C GLN A 79 -5.22 -11.63 -5.71
N ARG A 80 -5.64 -10.90 -4.66
CA ARG A 80 -6.73 -11.33 -3.77
C ARG A 80 -8.09 -11.25 -4.44
N ARG A 81 -8.27 -10.25 -5.30
CA ARG A 81 -9.47 -10.06 -6.10
C ARG A 81 -9.45 -11.11 -7.22
N GLY A 82 -10.19 -12.21 -7.07
CA GLY A 82 -10.29 -13.29 -8.07
C GLY A 82 -10.81 -12.91 -9.47
N PHE A 83 -11.22 -13.88 -10.28
CA PHE A 83 -11.76 -13.60 -11.61
C PHE A 83 -13.10 -12.83 -11.55
N ALA A 84 -13.32 -11.93 -12.50
CA ALA A 84 -14.63 -11.32 -12.76
C ALA A 84 -14.79 -11.03 -14.25
N ALA A 85 -15.74 -11.69 -14.92
CA ALA A 85 -15.94 -11.60 -16.37
C ALA A 85 -16.38 -10.21 -16.85
N THR A 86 -16.98 -9.40 -15.98
CA THR A 86 -17.46 -8.04 -16.29
C THR A 86 -16.37 -6.97 -16.28
N ASN A 87 -15.13 -7.31 -15.91
CA ASN A 87 -14.03 -6.34 -15.87
C ASN A 87 -12.82 -6.84 -16.68
N PRO A 88 -12.52 -6.26 -17.84
CA PRO A 88 -11.44 -6.72 -18.72
C PRO A 88 -10.06 -6.68 -18.06
N LEU A 89 -9.82 -5.72 -17.15
CA LEU A 89 -8.59 -5.68 -16.36
C LEU A 89 -8.49 -6.90 -15.44
N ARG A 90 -9.59 -7.34 -14.81
CA ARG A 90 -9.58 -8.53 -13.95
C ARG A 90 -9.45 -9.82 -14.74
N VAL A 91 -9.96 -9.87 -15.97
CA VAL A 91 -9.72 -10.99 -16.89
C VAL A 91 -8.23 -11.09 -17.24
N ALA A 92 -7.60 -9.99 -17.64
CA ALA A 92 -6.18 -9.95 -17.97
C ALA A 92 -5.29 -10.31 -16.76
N LEU A 93 -5.60 -9.77 -15.58
CA LEU A 93 -4.90 -10.10 -14.34
C LEU A 93 -5.08 -11.57 -13.94
N ALA A 94 -6.29 -12.15 -14.09
CA ALA A 94 -6.52 -13.55 -13.77
C ALA A 94 -5.73 -14.51 -14.68
N GLN A 95 -5.46 -14.12 -15.93
CA GLN A 95 -4.64 -14.87 -16.86
C GLN A 95 -3.13 -14.72 -16.60
N ALA A 96 -2.67 -13.52 -16.23
CA ALA A 96 -1.26 -13.22 -16.03
C ALA A 96 -0.72 -13.49 -14.60
N CYS A 97 -1.55 -13.35 -13.57
CA CYS A 97 -1.13 -13.56 -12.18
C CYS A 97 -0.64 -14.98 -11.85
N PRO A 98 -1.17 -16.08 -12.43
CA PRO A 98 -0.67 -17.44 -12.18
C PRO A 98 0.80 -17.64 -12.52
N THR A 99 1.30 -16.94 -13.55
CA THR A 99 2.69 -17.02 -14.06
C THR A 99 3.56 -15.84 -13.62
N CYS A 100 3.02 -14.93 -12.82
CA CYS A 100 3.72 -13.71 -12.41
C CYS A 100 4.77 -13.98 -11.32
N PRO A 101 6.00 -13.42 -11.42
CA PRO A 101 7.05 -13.58 -10.41
C PRO A 101 6.68 -12.98 -9.04
N HIS A 102 5.68 -12.11 -8.99
CA HIS A 102 5.22 -11.45 -7.76
C HIS A 102 4.02 -12.13 -7.10
N ARG A 103 3.66 -13.36 -7.52
CA ARG A 103 2.50 -14.10 -7.01
C ARG A 103 2.63 -14.46 -5.52
N ARG A 104 1.56 -14.30 -4.74
CA ARG A 104 1.47 -14.79 -3.34
C ARG A 104 1.59 -16.31 -3.29
N GLY A 105 2.51 -16.81 -2.48
CA GLY A 105 2.78 -18.24 -2.29
C GLY A 105 3.94 -18.79 -3.10
N ALA A 106 4.56 -17.98 -3.97
CA ALA A 106 5.89 -18.26 -4.51
C ALA A 106 6.95 -17.85 -3.47
N SER A 107 6.96 -18.52 -2.32
CA SER A 107 8.07 -18.49 -1.38
C SER A 107 8.63 -19.90 -1.32
N SER A 108 9.84 -20.03 -1.86
CA SER A 108 10.85 -21.02 -1.46
C SER A 108 10.82 -21.32 0.02
#